data_AF-A0A382MVE9-F1
#
_entry.id   AF-A0A382MVE9-F1
#
_cell.length_a   1.000
_cell.length_b   1.000
_cell.length_c   1.000
_cell.angle_alpha   90.00
_cell.angle_beta   90.00
_cell.angle_gamma   90.00
#
_symmetry.space_group_name_H-M   'P 1'
#
loop_
_entity.id
_entity.type
_entity.pdbx_description
1 polymer ?
#
loop_
_entity_poly.entity_id
_entity_poly.type
_entity_poly.pdbx_seq_one_letter_code
_entity_poly.pdbx_strand_id
1 'polypeptide(L)'
;MFFRHRATRILGLLAILSLPAVFPFLRDQVPRTNDLASHMYRAFELEQLLRAGVIFPRWGPHLVHGYGYPVFNYFPFLSHYLIAITHIASGLDFLWSYRIVAAVVTLITTWG
;
A
#
# COMPACT_ATOMS: atom_id res chain seq x y z
N MET A 1 25.57 -25.93 4.56
CA MET A 1 25.61 -24.75 5.46
C MET A 1 26.19 -23.50 4.78
N PHE A 2 27.33 -23.59 4.09
CA PHE A 2 27.97 -22.47 3.37
C PHE A 2 27.08 -21.72 2.34
N PHE A 3 26.31 -22.43 1.52
CA PHE A 3 25.41 -21.80 0.52
C PHE A 3 24.35 -20.89 1.17
N ARG A 4 23.81 -21.28 2.32
CA ARG A 4 22.79 -20.52 3.05
C ARG A 4 23.35 -19.19 3.57
N HIS A 5 24.59 -19.18 4.05
CA HIS A 5 25.26 -17.96 4.51
C HIS A 5 25.63 -17.01 3.36
N ARG A 6 25.95 -17.55 2.18
CA ARG A 6 26.22 -16.72 0.99
C ARG A 6 24.93 -16.04 0.49
N ALA A 7 23.84 -16.79 0.44
CA ALA A 7 22.53 -16.27 0.04
C ALA A 7 22.02 -15.19 1.00
N THR A 8 22.11 -15.40 2.32
CA THR A 8 21.68 -14.37 3.30
C THR A 8 22.52 -13.10 3.24
N ARG A 9 23.83 -13.21 2.99
CA ARG A 9 24.70 -12.04 2.78
C ARG A 9 24.33 -11.26 1.53
N ILE A 10 24.02 -11.95 0.43
CA ILE A 10 23.58 -11.31 -0.81
C ILE A 10 22.24 -10.60 -0.58
N LEU A 11 21.24 -11.27 0.01
CA LEU A 11 19.95 -10.66 0.32
C LEU A 11 20.08 -9.46 1.28
N GLY A 12 20.98 -9.51 2.25
CA GLY A 12 21.25 -8.39 3.15
C GLY A 12 21.90 -7.19 2.43
N LEU A 13 22.90 -7.44 1.57
CA LEU A 13 23.54 -6.40 0.75
C LEU A 13 22.54 -5.72 -0.18
N LEU A 14 21.73 -6.54 -0.83
CA LEU A 14 20.60 -6.11 -1.62
C LEU A 14 19.69 -5.20 -0.77
N ALA A 15 19.12 -5.67 0.34
CA ALA A 15 18.25 -4.86 1.21
C ALA A 15 18.83 -3.48 1.59
N ILE A 16 20.15 -3.39 1.79
CA ILE A 16 20.83 -2.12 2.07
C ILE A 16 20.87 -1.21 0.83
N LEU A 17 21.15 -1.77 -0.35
CA LEU A 17 21.21 -1.02 -1.61
C LEU A 17 19.85 -0.45 -2.06
N SER A 18 18.72 -0.99 -1.58
CA SER A 18 17.39 -0.43 -1.89
C SER A 18 16.94 0.69 -0.95
N LEU A 19 17.65 0.95 0.15
CA LEU A 19 17.30 2.03 1.10
C LEU A 19 17.14 3.41 0.43
N PRO A 20 17.97 3.83 -0.55
CA PRO A 20 17.77 5.09 -1.25
C PRO A 20 16.43 5.18 -1.99
N ALA A 21 15.88 4.05 -2.46
CA ALA A 21 14.57 4.01 -3.14
C ALA A 21 13.39 4.13 -2.17
N VAL A 22 13.57 3.73 -0.90
CA VAL A 22 12.56 3.88 0.16
C VAL A 22 12.51 5.31 0.69
N PHE A 23 13.66 5.99 0.70
CA PHE A 23 13.82 7.29 1.33
C PHE A 23 12.79 8.37 0.93
N PRO A 24 12.32 8.49 -0.33
CA PRO A 24 11.28 9.45 -0.70
C PRO A 24 9.96 9.28 0.06
N PHE A 25 9.64 8.08 0.54
CA PHE A 25 8.42 7.81 1.30
C PHE A 25 8.55 8.15 2.79
N LEU A 26 9.77 8.36 3.29
CA LEU A 26 10.06 8.65 4.70
C LEU A 26 10.24 10.15 4.99
N ARG A 27 10.23 11.00 3.95
CA ARG A 27 10.34 12.46 4.07
C ARG A 27 9.00 13.09 4.47
N ASP A 28 9.05 14.37 4.82
CA ASP A 28 7.89 15.19 5.19
C ASP A 28 6.76 15.10 4.16
N GLN A 29 7.11 15.07 2.87
CA GLN A 29 6.18 14.92 1.75
C GLN A 29 6.48 13.63 0.98
N VAL A 30 5.41 12.91 0.62
CA VAL A 30 5.49 11.76 -0.28
C VAL A 30 5.65 12.20 -1.73
N PRO A 31 6.18 11.35 -2.63
CA PRO A 31 6.26 11.66 -4.05
C PRO A 31 4.92 12.12 -4.61
N ARG A 32 4.94 13.22 -5.37
CA ARG A 32 3.75 13.79 -5.97
C ARG A 32 3.31 12.93 -7.14
N THR A 33 2.12 12.36 -7.08
CA THR A 33 1.47 11.68 -8.21
C THR A 33 0.10 12.30 -8.46
N ASN A 34 -0.42 12.13 -9.68
CA ASN A 34 -1.72 12.71 -10.06
C ASN A 34 -2.91 11.98 -9.43
N ASP A 35 -2.70 10.76 -8.94
CA ASP A 35 -3.74 9.82 -8.53
C ASP A 35 -3.65 9.40 -7.06
N LEU A 36 -2.62 9.84 -6.30
CA LEU A 36 -2.45 9.44 -4.90
C LEU A 36 -3.69 9.72 -4.05
N ALA A 37 -4.28 10.91 -4.21
CA ALA A 37 -5.49 11.27 -3.48
C ALA A 37 -6.66 10.33 -3.79
N SER A 38 -6.86 9.99 -5.08
CA SER A 38 -7.89 9.05 -5.51
C SER A 38 -7.67 7.65 -4.92
N HIS A 39 -6.41 7.20 -4.81
CA HIS A 39 -6.06 5.95 -4.14
C HIS A 39 -6.35 5.98 -2.63
N MET A 40 -6.07 7.10 -1.95
CA MET A 40 -6.41 7.24 -0.52
C MET A 40 -7.92 7.18 -0.29
N TYR A 41 -8.73 7.86 -1.10
CA TYR A 41 -10.19 7.80 -0.99
C TYR A 41 -10.73 6.37 -1.23
N ARG A 42 -10.16 5.65 -2.19
CA ARG A 42 -10.55 4.25 -2.44
C ARG A 42 -10.11 3.30 -1.32
N ALA A 43 -8.97 3.54 -0.68
CA ALA A 43 -8.52 2.75 0.48
C ALA A 43 -9.42 3.01 1.69
N PHE A 44 -9.80 4.27 1.92
CA PHE A 44 -10.76 4.64 2.95
C PHE A 44 -12.13 3.98 2.71
N GLU A 45 -12.65 4.08 1.49
CA GLU A 45 -13.93 3.44 1.13
C GLU A 45 -13.87 1.92 1.29
N LEU A 46 -12.77 1.30 0.87
CA LEU A 46 -12.54 -0.13 1.05
C LEU A 46 -12.56 -0.50 2.53
N GLU A 47 -11.91 0.27 3.40
CA GLU A 47 -11.97 0.03 4.84
C GLU A 47 -13.40 0.05 5.39
N GLN A 48 -14.23 1.03 4.99
CA GLN A 48 -15.63 1.08 5.43
C GLN A 48 -16.40 -0.17 5.00
N LEU A 49 -16.19 -0.61 3.75
CA LEU A 49 -16.80 -1.83 3.22
C LEU A 49 -16.33 -3.09 3.96
N LEU A 50 -15.04 -3.18 4.29
CA LEU A 50 -14.50 -4.29 5.07
C LEU A 50 -15.07 -4.32 6.49
N ARG A 51 -15.19 -3.16 7.15
CA ARG A 51 -15.84 -3.05 8.46
C ARG A 51 -17.32 -3.42 8.41
N ALA A 52 -17.98 -3.18 7.28
CA ALA A 52 -19.35 -3.62 7.01
C ALA A 52 -19.48 -5.10 6.59
N GLY A 53 -18.38 -5.87 6.59
CA GLY A 53 -18.38 -7.30 6.24
C GLY A 53 -18.33 -7.58 4.73
N VAL A 54 -18.18 -6.56 3.89
CA VAL A 54 -18.08 -6.71 2.43
C VAL A 54 -16.62 -6.92 2.05
N ILE A 55 -16.18 -8.18 2.05
CA ILE A 55 -14.79 -8.53 1.79
C ILE A 55 -14.41 -8.27 0.34
N PHE A 56 -15.25 -8.60 -0.64
CA PHE A 56 -14.98 -8.40 -2.08
C PHE A 56 -15.97 -7.39 -2.68
N PRO A 57 -15.76 -6.09 -2.46
CA PRO A 57 -16.70 -5.08 -2.92
C PRO A 57 -16.73 -4.98 -4.44
N ARG A 58 -17.90 -4.67 -4.98
CA ARG A 58 -18.12 -4.32 -6.39
C ARG A 58 -18.52 -2.85 -6.58
N TRP A 59 -18.97 -2.20 -5.51
CA TRP A 59 -19.52 -0.86 -5.51
C TRP A 59 -19.00 -0.09 -4.31
N GLY A 60 -18.48 1.11 -4.52
CA GLY A 60 -18.16 2.06 -3.45
C GLY A 60 -19.24 3.13 -3.37
N PRO A 61 -20.22 3.03 -2.45
CA PRO A 61 -21.35 3.97 -2.35
C PRO A 61 -20.97 5.42 -2.08
N HIS A 62 -19.87 5.70 -1.35
CA HIS A 62 -19.52 7.08 -0.99
C HIS A 62 -18.57 7.74 -2.00
N LEU A 63 -18.05 6.97 -2.95
CA LEU A 63 -17.20 7.50 -4.02
C LEU A 63 -18.00 8.40 -4.96
N VAL A 64 -17.29 9.29 -5.65
CA VAL A 64 -17.89 10.25 -6.60
C VAL A 64 -19.00 11.05 -5.89
N HIS A 65 -18.66 11.74 -4.81
CA HIS A 65 -19.59 12.57 -4.03
C HIS A 65 -20.85 11.85 -3.54
N GLY A 66 -20.80 10.53 -3.33
CA GLY A 66 -21.94 9.73 -2.86
C GLY A 66 -22.88 9.23 -3.96
N TYR A 67 -22.60 9.50 -5.24
CA TYR A 67 -23.33 8.87 -6.35
C TYR A 67 -22.97 7.39 -6.53
N GLY A 68 -21.87 6.98 -5.91
CA GLY A 68 -21.35 5.63 -5.96
C GLY A 68 -20.55 5.33 -7.23
N TYR A 69 -19.68 4.34 -7.14
CA TYR A 69 -18.71 4.05 -8.20
C TYR A 69 -18.34 2.56 -8.26
N PRO A 70 -18.42 1.89 -9.43
CA PRO A 70 -18.16 0.45 -9.56
C PRO A 70 -16.66 0.11 -9.73
N VAL A 71 -15.77 0.92 -9.14
CA VAL A 71 -14.32 0.87 -9.39
C VAL A 71 -13.69 -0.49 -9.13
N PHE A 72 -14.17 -1.19 -8.12
CA PHE A 72 -13.62 -2.46 -7.67
C PHE A 72 -13.83 -3.60 -8.68
N ASN A 73 -14.68 -3.43 -9.69
CA ASN A 73 -14.78 -4.41 -10.80
C ASN A 73 -13.70 -4.19 -11.87
N TYR A 74 -13.19 -2.97 -12.02
CA TYR A 74 -12.40 -2.57 -13.18
C TYR A 74 -10.96 -2.18 -12.85
N PHE A 75 -10.65 -1.93 -11.57
CA PHE A 75 -9.33 -1.53 -11.14
C PHE A 75 -8.78 -2.48 -10.07
N PRO A 76 -7.60 -3.11 -10.26
CA PRO A 76 -6.98 -3.97 -9.25
C PRO A 76 -6.70 -3.21 -7.95
N PHE A 77 -7.18 -3.73 -6.82
CA PHE A 77 -7.20 -2.96 -5.56
C PHE A 77 -6.45 -3.63 -4.40
N LEU A 78 -5.49 -4.52 -4.69
CA LEU A 78 -4.65 -5.15 -3.66
C LEU A 78 -3.89 -4.12 -2.81
N SER A 79 -3.34 -3.07 -3.42
CA SER A 79 -2.67 -1.99 -2.70
C SER A 79 -3.59 -1.29 -1.70
N HIS A 80 -4.87 -1.13 -2.04
CA HIS A 80 -5.86 -0.52 -1.15
C HIS A 80 -6.14 -1.41 0.05
N TYR A 81 -6.19 -2.74 -0.11
CA TYR A 81 -6.29 -3.66 1.02
C TYR A 81 -5.08 -3.53 1.94
N LEU A 82 -3.87 -3.53 1.39
CA LEU A 82 -2.67 -3.45 2.21
C LEU A 82 -2.65 -2.16 3.04
N ILE A 83 -3.07 -1.04 2.44
CA ILE A 83 -3.19 0.25 3.14
C ILE A 83 -4.29 0.19 4.21
N ALA A 84 -5.50 -0.26 3.85
CA ALA A 84 -6.62 -0.34 4.78
C ALA A 84 -6.33 -1.28 5.97
N ILE A 85 -5.75 -2.45 5.71
CA ILE A 85 -5.39 -3.41 6.76
C ILE A 85 -4.28 -2.85 7.65
N THR A 86 -3.29 -2.17 7.07
CA THR A 86 -2.22 -1.51 7.84
C THR A 86 -2.80 -0.40 8.73
N HIS A 87 -3.71 0.42 8.21
CA HIS A 87 -4.45 1.44 8.95
C HIS A 87 -5.24 0.80 10.12
N ILE A 88 -6.07 -0.20 9.82
CA ILE A 88 -6.87 -0.93 10.83
C ILE A 88 -5.96 -1.53 11.93
N ALA A 89 -4.86 -2.17 11.55
CA ALA A 89 -4.01 -2.92 12.47
C ALA A 89 -3.10 -2.03 13.33
N SER A 90 -2.66 -0.88 12.80
CA SER A 90 -1.70 0.00 13.49
C SER A 90 -2.36 1.22 14.15
N GLY A 91 -3.54 1.64 13.69
CA GLY A 91 -4.17 2.90 14.10
C GLY A 91 -3.46 4.15 13.58
N LEU A 92 -2.46 4.01 12.71
CA LEU A 92 -1.80 5.12 12.02
C LEU A 92 -2.76 5.74 11.01
N ASP A 93 -2.56 7.01 10.64
CA ASP A 93 -3.33 7.62 9.56
C ASP A 93 -3.06 6.94 8.19
N PHE A 94 -3.94 7.22 7.22
CA PHE A 94 -3.85 6.63 5.89
C PHE A 94 -2.56 6.97 5.15
N LEU A 95 -1.99 8.16 5.37
CA LEU A 95 -0.76 8.56 4.71
C LEU A 95 0.43 7.75 5.24
N TRP A 96 0.53 7.57 6.55
CA TRP A 96 1.56 6.70 7.14
C TRP A 96 1.36 5.23 6.77
N SER A 97 0.12 4.76 6.72
CA SER A 97 -0.19 3.41 6.24
C SER A 97 0.28 3.21 4.79
N TYR A 98 0.03 4.19 3.92
CA TYR A 98 0.56 4.21 2.56
C TYR A 98 2.09 4.23 2.52
N ARG A 99 2.76 5.06 3.34
CA ARG A 99 4.23 5.13 3.41
C ARG A 99 4.84 3.78 3.76
N ILE A 100 4.30 3.08 4.76
CA ILE A 100 4.75 1.76 5.16
C ILE A 100 4.56 0.76 4.01
N VAL A 101 3.38 0.72 3.40
CA VAL A 101 3.08 -0.18 2.28
C VAL A 101 4.01 0.09 1.10
N ALA A 102 4.20 1.36 0.71
CA ALA A 102 5.08 1.75 -0.39
C ALA A 102 6.54 1.38 -0.10
N ALA A 103 7.03 1.61 1.12
CA ALA A 103 8.37 1.22 1.55
C ALA A 103 8.56 -0.30 1.47
N VAL A 104 7.64 -1.08 2.04
CA VAL A 104 7.69 -2.55 2.06
C VAL A 104 7.63 -3.11 0.64
N VAL A 105 6.71 -2.62 -0.20
CA VAL A 105 6.60 -3.05 -1.60
C VAL A 105 7.88 -2.72 -2.37
N THR A 106 8.43 -1.52 -2.19
CA THR A 106 9.72 -1.14 -2.82
C THR A 106 10.82 -2.10 -2.40
N LEU A 107 10.95 -2.39 -1.10
CA LEU A 107 11.97 -3.31 -0.58
C LEU A 107 11.81 -4.74 -1.05
N ILE A 108 10.58 -5.23 -1.29
CA ILE A 108 10.35 -6.61 -1.74
C ILE A 108 10.54 -6.73 -3.25
N THR A 109 10.12 -5.72 -4.02
CA THR A 109 10.12 -5.76 -5.49
C THR A 109 11.49 -5.45 -6.11
N THR A 110 12.40 -4.81 -5.38
CA THR A 110 13.77 -4.50 -5.86
C THR A 110 14.63 -5.72 -6.20
N TRP A 111 14.19 -6.95 -5.89
CA TRP A 111 14.96 -8.20 -6.06
C TRP A 111 14.41 -9.14 -7.14
N GLY A 112 13.39 -8.69 -7.89
CA GLY A 112 12.72 -9.47 -8.94
C GLY A 112 13.49 -9.53 -10.25
#